data_AF-A0A1J5EZX6-F1
#
_entry.id   AF-A0A1J5EZX6-F1
#
_cell.length_a   1.000
_cell.length_b   1.000
_cell.length_c   1.000
_cell.angle_alpha   90.00
_cell.angle_beta   90.00
_cell.angle_gamma   90.00
#
_symmetry.space_group_name_H-M   'P 1'
#
loop_
_entity.id
_entity.type
_entity.pdbx_description
1 polymer ?
#
loop_
_entity_poly.entity_id
_entity_poly.type
_entity_poly.pdbx_seq_one_letter_code
_entity_poly.pdbx_strand_id
1 'polypeptide(L)'
;MPIYWLEKEGDIPKLAHKAKGFIESDPKAFSDWVKEKLQLANQKQSGQLLRLIRFAKAWKNFRETENGSLRLPSGFLLTVLFCEEYESADNDDTSLKRTLERIYSRLENKYECKRPTIPIDEDLLEKYSKDSFLPELKKFRDWASEANALECEKASSEVWRKCFGDRFPLGQEIKKDSNAMPSIAVQSTELKSVKPSRPYYAYFNRN
;
A
#
# COMPACT_ATOMS: atom_id res chain seq x y z
N MET A 1 13.57 -10.62 -18.16
CA MET A 1 13.44 -9.15 -18.04
C MET A 1 12.77 -8.60 -19.30
N PRO A 2 12.02 -7.49 -19.24
CA PRO A 2 11.53 -6.82 -20.44
C PRO A 2 12.70 -6.32 -21.29
N ILE A 3 12.54 -6.34 -22.62
CA ILE A 3 13.54 -5.88 -23.59
C ILE A 3 12.99 -4.61 -24.24
N TYR A 4 13.74 -3.51 -24.11
CA TYR A 4 13.39 -2.23 -24.70
C TYR A 4 14.36 -1.89 -25.84
N TRP A 5 13.82 -1.27 -26.88
CA TRP A 5 14.55 -0.74 -28.02
C TRP A 5 14.29 0.76 -28.15
N LEU A 6 15.36 1.53 -28.33
CA LEU A 6 15.31 2.97 -28.57
C LEU A 6 15.96 3.24 -29.92
N GLU A 7 15.19 3.73 -30.89
CA GLU A 7 15.71 3.97 -32.25
C GLU A 7 16.66 5.16 -32.29
N LYS A 8 16.28 6.28 -31.68
CA LYS A 8 17.11 7.48 -31.53
C LYS A 8 16.93 8.09 -30.14
N GLU A 9 17.92 8.87 -29.72
CA GLU A 9 17.84 9.64 -28.48
C GLU A 9 16.70 10.66 -28.59
N GLY A 10 15.78 10.66 -27.62
CA GLY A 10 14.57 11.48 -27.62
C GLY A 10 13.29 10.77 -28.09
N ASP A 11 13.41 9.59 -28.71
CA ASP A 11 12.24 8.79 -29.10
C ASP A 11 11.60 8.09 -27.89
N ILE A 12 10.33 7.67 -28.06
CA ILE A 12 9.63 6.83 -27.09
C ILE A 12 10.21 5.40 -27.16
N PRO A 13 10.70 4.82 -26.05
CA PRO A 13 11.18 3.45 -26.03
C PRO A 13 10.08 2.45 -26.45
N LYS A 14 10.47 1.44 -27.23
CA LYS A 14 9.60 0.34 -27.66
C LYS A 14 9.89 -0.92 -26.86
N LEU A 15 8.86 -1.51 -26.25
CA LEU A 15 8.90 -2.78 -25.56
C LEU A 15 8.67 -3.94 -26.54
N ALA A 16 9.56 -4.93 -26.51
CA ALA A 16 9.35 -6.18 -27.24
C ALA A 16 8.21 -7.00 -26.59
N HIS A 17 7.17 -7.25 -27.36
CA HIS A 17 5.97 -8.00 -26.99
C HIS A 17 5.89 -9.31 -27.80
N LYS A 18 5.75 -10.44 -27.11
CA LYS A 18 5.79 -11.79 -27.71
C LYS A 18 4.81 -11.98 -28.89
N ALA A 19 3.64 -11.34 -28.84
CA ALA A 19 2.60 -11.50 -29.86
C ALA A 19 2.37 -10.26 -30.74
N LYS A 20 2.91 -9.09 -30.37
CA LYS A 20 2.58 -7.81 -31.01
C LYS A 20 3.80 -7.11 -31.62
N GLY A 21 4.96 -7.78 -31.65
CA GLY A 21 6.20 -7.17 -32.10
C GLY A 21 6.68 -6.11 -31.11
N PHE A 22 6.91 -4.88 -31.57
CA PHE A 22 7.34 -3.76 -30.72
C PHE A 22 6.16 -2.84 -30.41
N ILE A 23 5.90 -2.60 -29.14
CA ILE A 23 4.86 -1.68 -28.66
C ILE A 23 5.51 -0.49 -27.96
N GLU A 24 4.97 0.71 -28.12
CA GLU A 24 5.46 1.88 -27.40
C GLU A 24 5.19 1.73 -25.89
N SER A 25 6.22 1.92 -25.08
CA SER A 25 6.11 1.87 -23.62
C SER A 25 7.35 2.49 -22.99
N ASP A 26 7.18 3.62 -22.31
CA ASP A 26 8.27 4.31 -21.65
C ASP A 26 8.34 3.95 -20.14
N PRO A 27 9.27 3.07 -19.72
CA PRO A 27 9.44 2.70 -18.32
C PRO A 27 10.08 3.83 -17.48
N LYS A 28 10.82 4.74 -18.12
CA LYS A 28 11.45 5.89 -17.45
C LYS A 28 10.38 6.92 -17.11
N ALA A 29 9.51 7.26 -18.06
CA ALA A 29 8.37 8.15 -17.80
C ALA A 29 7.52 7.65 -16.62
N PHE A 30 7.22 6.34 -16.55
CA PHE A 30 6.50 5.80 -15.41
C PHE A 30 7.27 5.93 -14.10
N SER A 31 8.57 5.62 -14.12
CA SER A 31 9.41 5.73 -12.92
C SER A 31 9.48 7.17 -12.41
N ASP A 32 9.58 8.14 -13.31
CA ASP A 32 9.61 9.55 -12.97
C ASP A 32 8.24 10.04 -12.46
N TRP A 33 7.13 9.62 -13.09
CA TRP A 33 5.78 9.85 -12.58
C TRP A 33 5.58 9.33 -11.15
N VAL A 34 6.04 8.11 -10.84
CA VAL A 34 5.97 7.58 -9.47
C VAL A 34 6.81 8.43 -8.51
N LYS A 35 8.03 8.84 -8.91
CA LYS A 35 8.89 9.69 -8.06
C LYS A 35 8.23 11.02 -7.75
N GLU A 36 7.59 11.66 -8.73
CA GLU A 36 6.85 12.91 -8.55
C GLU A 36 5.71 12.73 -7.54
N LYS A 37 4.89 11.68 -7.70
CA LYS A 37 3.82 11.35 -6.74
C LYS A 37 4.35 11.12 -5.32
N LEU A 38 5.48 10.42 -5.19
CA LEU A 38 6.14 10.21 -3.91
C LEU A 38 6.66 11.52 -3.31
N GLN A 39 7.27 12.40 -4.11
CA GLN A 39 7.75 13.71 -3.65
C GLN A 39 6.60 14.58 -3.13
N LEU A 40 5.49 14.64 -3.86
CA LEU A 40 4.28 15.34 -3.42
C LEU A 40 3.71 14.76 -2.12
N ALA A 41 3.63 13.43 -2.01
CA ALA A 41 3.17 12.76 -0.80
C ALA A 41 4.07 13.03 0.41
N ASN A 42 5.39 13.09 0.19
CA ASN A 42 6.39 13.34 1.24
C ASN A 42 6.29 14.74 1.85
N GLN A 43 5.70 15.71 1.15
CA GLN A 43 5.40 17.03 1.72
C GLN A 43 4.35 16.96 2.83
N LYS A 44 3.47 15.95 2.80
CA LYS A 44 2.44 15.72 3.82
C LYS A 44 2.91 14.77 4.91
N GLN A 45 3.40 13.59 4.51
CA GLN A 45 3.89 12.58 5.42
C GLN A 45 5.00 11.77 4.78
N SER A 46 6.20 11.84 5.36
CA SER A 46 7.42 11.33 4.74
C SER A 46 7.40 9.80 4.58
N GLY A 47 7.52 9.34 3.34
CA GLY A 47 7.63 7.94 2.93
C GLY A 47 6.35 7.11 3.11
N GLN A 48 5.24 7.68 3.58
CA GLN A 48 4.02 6.92 3.88
C GLN A 48 3.42 6.27 2.64
N LEU A 49 3.25 7.01 1.53
CA LEU A 49 2.75 6.45 0.27
C LEU A 49 3.59 5.24 -0.20
N LEU A 50 4.91 5.31 -0.12
CA LEU A 50 5.78 4.18 -0.50
C LEU A 50 5.55 2.95 0.39
N ARG A 51 5.36 3.14 1.70
CA ARG A 51 5.02 2.05 2.63
C ARG A 51 3.66 1.44 2.29
N LEU A 52 2.65 2.27 2.00
CA LEU A 52 1.33 1.79 1.61
C LEU A 52 1.35 0.96 0.32
N ILE A 53 2.09 1.40 -0.70
CA ILE A 53 2.29 0.64 -1.94
C ILE A 53 2.93 -0.73 -1.64
N ARG A 54 3.88 -0.79 -0.70
CA ARG A 54 4.50 -2.05 -0.26
C ARG A 54 3.50 -2.94 0.47
N PHE A 55 2.64 -2.38 1.33
CA PHE A 55 1.57 -3.13 1.99
C PHE A 55 0.59 -3.70 0.96
N ALA A 56 0.17 -2.92 -0.04
CA ALA A 56 -0.71 -3.42 -1.10
C ALA A 56 -0.10 -4.61 -1.86
N LYS A 57 1.19 -4.52 -2.21
CA LYS A 57 1.93 -5.62 -2.88
C LYS A 57 2.10 -6.82 -1.96
N ALA A 58 2.34 -6.59 -0.66
CA ALA A 58 2.43 -7.63 0.34
C ALA A 58 1.09 -8.37 0.45
N TRP A 59 -0.02 -7.65 0.62
CA TRP A 59 -1.37 -8.20 0.65
C TRP A 59 -1.66 -9.04 -0.60
N LYS A 60 -1.41 -8.49 -1.80
CA LYS A 60 -1.55 -9.22 -3.07
C LYS A 60 -0.83 -10.57 -3.03
N ASN A 61 0.46 -10.54 -2.70
CA ASN A 61 1.29 -11.75 -2.70
C ASN A 61 0.76 -12.79 -1.70
N PHE A 62 0.31 -12.36 -0.53
CA PHE A 62 -0.26 -13.25 0.48
C PHE A 62 -1.55 -13.90 -0.04
N ARG A 63 -2.49 -13.12 -0.58
CA ARG A 63 -3.77 -13.63 -1.10
C ARG A 63 -3.61 -14.59 -2.27
N GLU A 64 -2.67 -14.34 -3.18
CA GLU A 64 -2.37 -15.27 -4.27
C GLU A 64 -1.62 -16.53 -3.80
N THR A 65 -0.91 -16.45 -2.66
CA THR A 65 -0.30 -17.63 -2.03
C THR A 65 -1.37 -18.50 -1.35
N GLU A 66 -2.33 -17.88 -0.66
CA GLU A 66 -3.46 -18.59 -0.05
C GLU A 66 -4.43 -19.18 -1.09
N ASN A 67 -4.64 -18.47 -2.20
CA ASN A 67 -5.48 -18.91 -3.30
C ASN A 67 -4.71 -18.85 -4.62
N GLY A 68 -4.08 -19.96 -5.00
CA GLY A 68 -3.28 -20.06 -6.22
C GLY A 68 -4.05 -19.85 -7.54
N SER A 69 -5.39 -19.87 -7.51
CA SER A 69 -6.23 -19.55 -8.68
C SER A 69 -6.59 -18.07 -8.77
N LEU A 70 -6.46 -17.33 -7.67
CA LEU A 70 -6.71 -15.89 -7.63
C LEU A 70 -5.66 -15.15 -8.46
N ARG A 71 -6.11 -14.17 -9.26
CA ARG A 71 -5.25 -13.27 -10.03
C ARG A 71 -5.64 -11.84 -9.71
N LEU A 72 -4.88 -11.21 -8.82
CA LEU A 72 -5.09 -9.83 -8.43
C LEU A 72 -4.32 -8.89 -9.36
N PRO A 73 -4.71 -7.60 -9.44
CA PRO A 73 -3.98 -6.60 -10.18
C PRO A 73 -2.49 -6.59 -9.93
N SER A 74 -1.71 -6.39 -10.98
CA SER A 74 -0.25 -6.37 -10.91
C SER A 74 0.25 -5.30 -9.92
N GLY A 75 1.46 -5.48 -9.40
CA GLY A 75 2.07 -4.48 -8.54
C GLY A 75 2.22 -3.11 -9.22
N PHE A 76 2.32 -3.08 -10.54
CA PHE A 76 2.29 -1.85 -11.35
C PHE A 76 0.93 -1.14 -11.23
N LEU A 77 -0.18 -1.86 -11.47
CA LEU A 77 -1.53 -1.31 -11.37
C LEU A 77 -1.84 -0.85 -9.94
N LEU A 78 -1.51 -1.66 -8.94
CA LEU A 78 -1.67 -1.28 -7.53
C LEU A 78 -0.88 -0.02 -7.18
N THR A 79 0.31 0.18 -7.78
CA THR A 79 1.09 1.41 -7.59
C THR A 79 0.34 2.62 -8.16
N VAL A 80 -0.29 2.49 -9.33
CA VAL A 80 -1.09 3.58 -9.93
C VAL A 80 -2.26 3.96 -9.02
N LEU A 81 -3.08 2.98 -8.62
CA LEU A 81 -4.24 3.23 -7.76
C LEU A 81 -3.86 3.91 -6.45
N PHE A 82 -2.81 3.43 -5.78
CA PHE A 82 -2.35 4.03 -4.53
C PHE A 82 -1.77 5.43 -4.72
N CYS A 83 -1.04 5.69 -5.81
CA CYS A 83 -0.52 7.03 -6.11
C CYS A 83 -1.64 8.04 -6.40
N GLU A 84 -2.73 7.61 -7.05
CA GLU A 84 -3.84 8.49 -7.41
C GLU A 84 -4.78 8.76 -6.25
N GLU A 85 -5.07 7.75 -5.43
CA GLU A 85 -6.06 7.83 -4.35
C GLU A 85 -5.46 8.04 -2.96
N TYR A 86 -4.15 8.32 -2.88
CA TYR A 86 -3.44 8.48 -1.62
C TYR A 86 -4.09 9.53 -0.70
N GLU A 87 -4.39 9.11 0.52
CA GLU A 87 -4.80 10.00 1.60
C GLU A 87 -3.87 9.87 2.80
N SER A 88 -3.09 10.93 3.06
CA SER A 88 -2.17 10.98 4.20
C SER A 88 -2.92 11.02 5.53
N ALA A 89 -2.34 10.41 6.55
CA ALA A 89 -2.76 10.51 7.93
C ALA A 89 -1.55 10.44 8.87
N ASP A 90 -1.76 10.72 10.16
CA ASP A 90 -0.69 10.72 11.16
C ASP A 90 0.01 9.36 11.28
N ASN A 91 -0.74 8.27 11.09
CA ASN A 91 -0.25 6.89 11.11
C ASN A 91 -0.58 6.15 9.80
N ASP A 92 0.13 5.04 9.56
CA ASP A 92 0.03 4.29 8.32
C ASP A 92 -1.25 3.46 8.21
N ASP A 93 -1.76 2.95 9.34
CA ASP A 93 -2.99 2.16 9.44
C ASP A 93 -4.23 2.98 9.07
N THR A 94 -4.34 4.22 9.56
CA THR A 94 -5.42 5.13 9.16
C THR A 94 -5.27 5.58 7.71
N SER A 95 -4.04 5.89 7.28
CA SER A 95 -3.78 6.29 5.89
C SER A 95 -4.09 5.17 4.90
N LEU A 96 -3.73 3.92 5.24
CA LEU A 96 -4.05 2.73 4.46
C LEU A 96 -5.56 2.54 4.35
N LYS A 97 -6.29 2.61 5.48
CA LYS A 97 -7.75 2.49 5.50
C LYS A 97 -8.41 3.52 4.58
N ARG A 98 -8.07 4.80 4.76
CA ARG A 98 -8.64 5.91 3.97
C ARG A 98 -8.32 5.79 2.48
N THR A 99 -7.08 5.43 2.15
CA THR A 99 -6.65 5.20 0.76
C THR A 99 -7.44 4.03 0.14
N LEU A 100 -7.63 2.93 0.87
CA LEU A 100 -8.44 1.79 0.39
C LEU A 100 -9.92 2.16 0.22
N GLU A 101 -10.49 2.97 1.12
CA GLU A 101 -11.86 3.48 1.01
C GLU A 101 -12.04 4.29 -0.28
N ARG A 102 -11.10 5.18 -0.61
CA ARG A 102 -11.10 5.96 -1.86
C ARG A 102 -10.97 5.09 -3.11
N ILE A 103 -10.00 4.17 -3.13
CA ILE A 103 -9.80 3.24 -4.26
C ILE A 103 -11.07 2.40 -4.47
N TYR A 104 -11.61 1.82 -3.41
CA TYR A 104 -12.82 0.99 -3.51
C TYR A 104 -14.00 1.81 -4.06
N SER A 105 -14.24 3.01 -3.51
CA SER A 105 -15.35 3.87 -3.92
C SER A 105 -15.22 4.31 -5.39
N ARG A 106 -14.01 4.66 -5.82
CA ARG A 106 -13.71 4.97 -7.22
C ARG A 106 -14.02 3.80 -8.15
N LEU A 107 -13.54 2.60 -7.82
CA LEU A 107 -13.71 1.42 -8.68
C LEU A 107 -15.13 0.84 -8.64
N GLU A 108 -15.87 1.07 -7.56
CA GLU A 108 -17.29 0.76 -7.47
C GLU A 108 -18.10 1.65 -8.42
N ASN A 109 -17.81 2.96 -8.41
CA ASN A 109 -18.42 3.96 -9.30
C ASN A 109 -18.07 3.71 -10.77
N LYS A 110 -16.78 3.57 -11.08
CA LYS A 110 -16.29 3.28 -12.42
C LYS A 110 -15.07 2.37 -12.35
N TYR A 111 -15.26 1.14 -12.82
CA TYR A 111 -14.22 0.11 -12.78
C TYR A 111 -13.22 0.31 -13.93
N GLU A 112 -12.30 1.25 -13.75
CA GLU A 112 -11.24 1.56 -14.71
C GLU A 112 -9.98 2.05 -13.99
N CYS A 113 -8.81 1.82 -14.60
CA CYS A 113 -7.54 2.37 -14.15
C CYS A 113 -6.70 2.74 -15.37
N LYS A 114 -6.84 3.98 -15.84
CA LYS A 114 -6.03 4.46 -16.97
C LYS A 114 -4.56 4.52 -16.62
N ARG A 115 -3.72 4.14 -17.57
CA ARG A 115 -2.28 4.26 -17.43
C ARG A 115 -1.89 5.74 -17.37
N PRO A 116 -1.04 6.16 -16.42
CA PRO A 116 -0.67 7.57 -16.26
C PRO A 116 0.39 8.05 -17.26
N THR A 117 1.00 7.13 -18.01
CA THR A 117 2.09 7.39 -18.96
C THR A 117 1.89 6.58 -20.24
N ILE A 118 2.78 6.75 -21.21
CA ILE A 118 2.69 6.10 -22.52
C ILE A 118 2.69 4.57 -22.40
N PRO A 119 1.79 3.86 -23.13
CA PRO A 119 0.79 4.38 -24.07
C PRO A 119 -0.41 5.02 -23.36
N ILE A 120 -0.91 6.11 -23.94
CA ILE A 120 -2.05 6.87 -23.43
C ILE A 120 -3.33 6.04 -23.61
N ASP A 121 -4.32 6.24 -22.74
CA ASP A 121 -5.66 5.62 -22.76
C ASP A 121 -5.75 4.11 -22.51
N GLU A 122 -4.64 3.40 -22.31
CA GLU A 122 -4.63 1.99 -21.88
C GLU A 122 -5.35 1.86 -20.52
N ASP A 123 -6.41 1.05 -20.47
CA ASP A 123 -7.04 0.67 -19.20
C ASP A 123 -6.36 -0.57 -18.62
N LEU A 124 -5.65 -0.37 -17.52
CA LEU A 124 -4.89 -1.41 -16.85
C LEU A 124 -5.79 -2.48 -16.21
N LEU A 125 -7.05 -2.13 -15.90
CA LEU A 125 -8.02 -3.03 -15.27
C LEU A 125 -8.79 -3.90 -16.26
N GLU A 126 -8.73 -3.62 -17.57
CA GLU A 126 -9.51 -4.30 -18.60
C GLU A 126 -9.39 -5.84 -18.54
N LYS A 127 -8.21 -6.34 -18.18
CA LYS A 127 -7.92 -7.79 -18.08
C LYS A 127 -8.26 -8.43 -16.73
N TYR A 128 -8.75 -7.68 -15.75
CA TYR A 128 -9.08 -8.17 -14.42
C TYR A 128 -10.59 -8.08 -14.19
N SER A 129 -11.25 -9.21 -13.97
CA SER A 129 -12.69 -9.23 -13.70
C SER A 129 -13.03 -8.41 -12.45
N LYS A 130 -14.01 -7.49 -12.59
CA LYS A 130 -14.58 -6.71 -11.48
C LYS A 130 -15.08 -7.62 -10.37
N ASP A 131 -15.77 -8.69 -10.74
CA ASP A 131 -16.38 -9.64 -9.81
C ASP A 131 -15.34 -10.50 -9.06
N SER A 132 -14.10 -10.55 -9.56
CA SER A 132 -12.98 -11.20 -8.86
C SER A 132 -12.19 -10.23 -8.01
N PHE A 133 -11.89 -9.03 -8.51
CA PHE A 133 -11.02 -8.09 -7.82
C PHE A 133 -11.73 -7.27 -6.74
N LEU A 134 -12.90 -6.69 -7.06
CA LEU A 134 -13.57 -5.75 -6.17
C LEU A 134 -13.98 -6.39 -4.82
N PRO A 135 -14.45 -7.66 -4.76
CA PRO A 135 -14.68 -8.32 -3.47
C PRO A 135 -13.42 -8.53 -2.63
N GLU A 136 -12.28 -8.83 -3.23
CA GLU A 136 -11.01 -8.98 -2.50
C GLU A 136 -10.50 -7.63 -1.99
N LEU A 137 -10.62 -6.57 -2.80
CA LEU A 137 -10.33 -5.20 -2.36
C LEU A 137 -11.24 -4.76 -1.21
N LYS A 138 -12.54 -5.12 -1.28
CA LYS A 138 -13.52 -4.86 -0.22
C LYS A 138 -13.08 -5.50 1.11
N LYS A 139 -12.71 -6.79 1.08
CA LYS A 139 -12.21 -7.49 2.28
C LYS A 139 -10.99 -6.80 2.86
N PHE A 140 -10.04 -6.36 2.02
CA PHE A 140 -8.85 -5.66 2.49
C PHE A 140 -9.20 -4.34 3.18
N ARG A 141 -10.10 -3.55 2.59
CA ARG A 141 -10.65 -2.32 3.20
C ARG A 141 -11.36 -2.61 4.52
N ASP A 142 -12.20 -3.64 4.55
CA ASP A 142 -13.02 -3.96 5.72
C ASP A 142 -12.15 -4.42 6.90
N TRP A 143 -11.14 -5.26 6.65
CA TRP A 143 -10.17 -5.63 7.67
C TRP A 143 -9.30 -4.46 8.12
N ALA A 144 -8.92 -3.55 7.22
CA ALA A 144 -8.23 -2.33 7.61
C ALA A 144 -9.12 -1.47 8.54
N SER A 145 -10.42 -1.36 8.25
CA SER A 145 -11.37 -0.63 9.10
C SER A 145 -11.56 -1.30 10.46
N GLU A 146 -11.77 -2.63 10.48
CA GLU A 146 -11.88 -3.44 11.70
C GLU A 146 -10.63 -3.28 12.58
N ALA A 147 -9.43 -3.42 12.01
CA ALA A 147 -8.18 -3.32 12.76
C ALA A 147 -7.95 -1.93 13.37
N ASN A 148 -8.36 -0.85 12.68
CA ASN A 148 -8.27 0.53 13.18
C ASN A 148 -9.30 0.82 14.29
N ALA A 149 -10.40 0.07 14.37
CA ALA A 149 -11.43 0.26 15.39
C ALA A 149 -11.11 -0.45 16.72
N LEU A 150 -10.11 -1.34 16.72
CA LEU A 150 -9.73 -2.12 17.90
C LEU A 150 -8.70 -1.36 18.75
N GLU A 151 -8.97 -1.22 20.05
CA GLU A 151 -8.01 -0.65 21.01
C GLU A 151 -6.89 -1.64 21.39
N CYS A 152 -7.18 -2.94 21.34
CA CYS A 152 -6.23 -3.99 21.75
C CYS A 152 -5.25 -4.27 20.61
N GLU A 153 -3.95 -4.04 20.87
CA GLU A 153 -2.88 -4.24 19.89
C GLU A 153 -2.86 -5.68 19.36
N LYS A 154 -2.97 -6.68 20.24
CA LYS A 154 -3.05 -8.08 19.83
C LYS A 154 -4.24 -8.34 18.91
N ALA A 155 -5.44 -7.91 19.29
CA ALA A 155 -6.63 -8.12 18.47
C ALA A 155 -6.52 -7.41 17.11
N SER A 156 -6.02 -6.17 17.08
CA SER A 156 -5.77 -5.43 15.84
C SER A 156 -4.77 -6.17 14.95
N SER A 157 -3.68 -6.66 15.53
CA SER A 157 -2.65 -7.41 14.79
C SER A 157 -3.16 -8.74 14.22
N GLU A 158 -4.06 -9.43 14.92
CA GLU A 158 -4.71 -10.65 14.43
C GLU A 158 -5.58 -10.37 13.21
N VAL A 159 -6.26 -9.21 13.17
CA VAL A 159 -6.98 -8.75 11.98
C VAL A 159 -6.01 -8.43 10.85
N TRP A 160 -4.90 -7.72 11.11
CA TRP A 160 -3.89 -7.46 10.08
C TRP A 160 -3.23 -8.72 9.51
N ARG A 161 -3.13 -9.79 10.30
CA ARG A 161 -2.68 -11.11 9.81
C ARG A 161 -3.62 -11.74 8.78
N LYS A 162 -4.91 -11.40 8.76
CA LYS A 162 -5.83 -11.78 7.67
C LYS A 162 -5.42 -11.16 6.32
N CYS A 163 -4.72 -10.02 6.35
CA CYS A 163 -4.24 -9.32 5.15
C CYS A 163 -2.83 -9.76 4.74
N PHE A 164 -1.98 -10.07 5.71
CA PHE A 164 -0.53 -10.16 5.49
C PHE A 164 0.08 -11.50 5.90
N GLY A 165 -0.66 -12.40 6.55
CA GLY A 165 -0.18 -13.66 7.11
C GLY A 165 0.73 -13.48 8.32
N ASP A 166 1.34 -14.58 8.75
CA ASP A 166 2.14 -14.65 10.00
C ASP A 166 3.41 -13.79 10.01
N ARG A 167 3.85 -13.27 8.85
CA ARG A 167 4.93 -12.29 8.78
C ARG A 167 4.56 -10.95 9.42
N PHE A 168 3.27 -10.65 9.58
CA PHE A 168 2.84 -9.50 10.35
C PHE A 168 2.95 -9.85 11.84
N PRO A 169 3.62 -9.04 12.67
CA PRO A 169 3.86 -9.38 14.07
C PRO A 169 2.54 -9.45 14.86
N LEU A 170 2.48 -10.29 15.89
CA LEU A 170 1.41 -10.20 16.90
C LEU A 170 1.74 -9.08 17.88
N GLY A 171 0.75 -8.25 18.16
CA GLY A 171 0.77 -7.25 19.22
C GLY A 171 0.67 -7.87 20.61
N GLN A 172 0.88 -7.05 21.64
CA GLN A 172 0.81 -7.48 23.02
C GLN A 172 -0.64 -7.37 23.56
N GLU A 173 -0.98 -8.24 24.52
CA GLU A 173 -2.16 -8.00 25.35
C GLU A 173 -1.77 -7.01 26.45
N ILE A 174 -2.26 -5.78 26.35
CA ILE A 174 -2.24 -4.90 27.51
C ILE A 174 -3.38 -5.36 28.42
N LYS A 175 -3.06 -6.07 29.51
CA LYS A 175 -3.99 -6.28 30.61
C LYS A 175 -4.29 -4.90 31.20
N LYS A 176 -5.50 -4.38 31.02
CA LYS A 176 -5.99 -3.26 31.83
C LYS A 176 -6.13 -3.80 33.25
N ASP A 177 -5.12 -3.60 34.10
CA ASP A 177 -5.27 -3.81 35.54
C ASP A 177 -6.33 -2.82 36.04
N SER A 178 -7.57 -3.30 36.16
CA SER A 178 -8.61 -2.61 36.90
C SER A 178 -8.24 -2.63 38.38
N ASN A 179 -7.95 -1.45 38.93
CA ASN A 179 -7.63 -1.11 40.32
C ASN A 179 -6.15 -1.17 40.74
N ALA A 180 -5.46 -0.04 40.56
CA ALA A 180 -4.56 0.50 41.58
C ALA A 180 -4.43 2.02 41.43
N MET A 181 -5.14 2.80 42.26
CA MET A 181 -4.51 3.99 42.82
C MET A 181 -3.68 3.54 44.03
N PRO A 182 -2.46 4.07 44.18
CA PRO A 182 -2.31 5.01 45.28
C PRO A 182 -1.52 6.28 44.94
N SER A 183 -1.96 7.35 45.61
CA SER A 183 -1.32 8.60 46.02
C SER A 183 0.11 8.96 45.59
N ILE A 184 0.21 10.18 45.04
CA ILE A 184 1.25 11.23 45.10
C ILE A 184 2.56 10.89 45.85
N ALA A 185 3.69 11.05 45.13
CA ALA A 185 4.90 11.70 45.65
C ALA A 185 5.61 12.45 44.50
N VAL A 186 5.64 13.78 44.59
CA VAL A 186 6.44 14.64 43.70
C VAL A 186 7.90 14.52 44.12
N GLN A 187 8.76 14.05 43.22
CA GLN A 187 10.20 14.36 43.26
C GLN A 187 10.66 14.79 41.87
N SER A 188 11.05 16.05 41.80
CA SER A 188 11.65 16.73 40.66
C SER A 188 12.92 16.04 40.19
N THR A 189 12.98 15.63 38.91
CA THR A 189 14.25 15.40 38.21
C THR A 189 14.08 15.66 36.70
N GLU A 190 14.97 16.52 36.22
CA GLU A 190 15.22 17.05 34.87
C GLU A 190 14.57 16.37 33.64
N LEU A 191 13.91 17.20 32.81
CA LEU A 191 13.51 16.91 31.44
C LEU A 191 14.75 16.62 30.56
N LYS A 192 15.09 15.34 30.39
CA LYS A 192 15.89 14.90 29.24
C LYS A 192 14.95 14.57 28.08
N SER A 193 15.17 15.24 26.96
CA SER A 193 14.39 15.12 25.73
C SER A 193 14.33 13.67 25.25
N VAL A 194 13.16 13.05 25.36
CA VAL A 194 12.88 11.74 24.78
C VAL A 194 12.77 11.93 23.26
N LYS A 195 13.77 11.44 22.52
CA LYS A 195 13.67 11.30 21.07
C LYS A 195 12.54 10.30 20.76
N PRO A 196 11.64 10.59 19.80
CA PRO A 196 10.56 9.68 19.47
C PRO A 196 11.13 8.33 19.01
N SER A 197 10.52 7.25 19.51
CA SER A 197 10.90 5.87 19.18
C SER A 197 10.79 5.65 17.67
N ARG A 198 11.83 5.02 17.10
CA ARG A 198 11.91 4.70 15.66
C ARG A 198 10.66 3.92 15.20
N PRO A 199 10.07 4.26 14.03
CA PRO A 199 8.95 3.50 13.50
C PRO A 199 9.36 2.06 13.16
N TYR A 200 8.45 1.13 13.45
CA TYR A 200 8.62 -0.34 13.52
C TYR A 200 9.01 -1.07 12.21
N TYR A 201 9.28 -0.35 11.11
CA TYR A 201 9.42 -0.94 9.77
C TYR A 201 10.83 -1.42 9.39
N ALA A 202 11.72 -1.62 10.35
CA ALA A 202 13.07 -2.14 10.09
C ALA A 202 13.11 -3.60 9.58
N TYR A 203 11.97 -4.30 9.51
CA TYR A 203 11.90 -5.72 9.12
C TYR A 203 11.53 -5.99 7.65
N PHE A 204 11.17 -4.97 6.86
CA PHE A 204 10.81 -5.17 5.43
C PHE A 204 11.97 -4.98 4.44
N ASN A 205 13.20 -4.79 4.93
CA ASN A 205 14.41 -4.65 4.11
C ASN A 205 15.49 -5.68 4.51
N ARG A 206 15.16 -6.98 4.55
CA ARG A 206 16.19 -8.03 4.51
C ARG A 206 15.76 -9.14 3.55
N ASN A 207 16.42 -9.08 2.40
CA ASN A 207 16.64 -10.07 1.34
C ASN A 207 15.41 -10.68 0.65
#